data_AF-A0A5N9FZL6-F1
#
_entry.id   AF-A0A5N9FZL6-F1
#
_cell.length_a   1.000
_cell.length_b   1.000
_cell.length_c   1.000
_cell.angle_alpha   90.00
_cell.angle_beta   90.00
_cell.angle_gamma   90.00
#
_symmetry.space_group_name_H-M   'P 1'
#
loop_
_entity.id
_entity.type
_entity.pdbx_description
1 polymer ?
#
loop_
_entity_poly.entity_id
_entity_poly.type
_entity_poly.pdbx_seq_one_letter_code
_entity_poly.pdbx_strand_id
1 'polypeptide(L)' 'MSIKTTQTETKTEGAVKAGNGEYCFAIKELEGIDAGPGYSTSRGGVVEGERMLVGYIHKPKGTGSRMHTHPN' A
#
# COMPACT_ATOMS: atom_id res chain seq x y z
N MET A 1 -18.24 17.25 17.70
CA MET A 1 -16.98 16.60 17.27
C MET A 1 -17.28 15.13 17.10
N SER A 2 -17.40 14.64 15.87
CA SER A 2 -17.60 13.20 15.64
C SER A 2 -16.32 12.46 15.98
N ILE A 3 -16.42 11.52 16.91
CA ILE A 3 -15.35 10.59 17.24
C ILE A 3 -15.12 9.78 15.95
N LYS A 4 -14.03 10.07 15.23
CA LYS A 4 -13.62 9.23 14.10
C LYS A 4 -13.21 7.89 14.69
N THR A 5 -14.05 6.88 14.52
CA THR A 5 -13.72 5.48 14.81
C THR A 5 -12.38 5.18 14.14
N THR A 6 -11.41 4.72 14.91
CA THR A 6 -10.11 4.29 14.39
C THR A 6 -10.37 3.19 13.37
N GLN A 7 -10.21 3.52 12.09
CA GLN A 7 -10.43 2.57 11.00
C GLN A 7 -9.39 1.47 11.16
N THR A 8 -9.81 0.26 11.52
CA THR A 8 -8.91 -0.87 11.79
C THR A 8 -8.51 -1.62 10.53
N GLU A 9 -9.29 -1.46 9.47
CA GLU A 9 -9.11 -2.16 8.20
C GLU A 9 -8.41 -1.28 7.16
N THR A 10 -7.68 -1.94 6.26
CA THR A 10 -7.10 -1.34 5.06
C THR A 10 -8.12 -1.35 3.93
N LYS A 11 -8.07 -0.33 3.07
CA LYS A 11 -8.79 -0.32 1.79
C LYS A 11 -8.06 -1.19 0.76
N THR A 12 -6.74 -1.26 0.88
CA THR A 12 -5.87 -2.08 0.06
C THR A 12 -5.76 -3.48 0.67
N GLU A 13 -6.27 -4.47 -0.04
CA GLU A 13 -6.18 -5.87 0.38
C GLU A 13 -4.70 -6.29 0.54
N GLY A 14 -4.39 -6.93 1.67
CA GLY A 14 -3.04 -7.38 2.02
C GLY A 14 -2.06 -6.29 2.48
N ALA A 15 -2.47 -5.01 2.54
CA ALA A 15 -1.66 -3.97 3.17
C ALA A 15 -1.69 -4.07 4.70
N VAL A 16 -0.65 -3.56 5.35
CA VAL A 16 -0.58 -3.44 6.82
C VAL A 16 -1.15 -2.09 7.25
N LYS A 17 -2.04 -2.09 8.24
CA LYS A 17 -2.64 -0.86 8.77
C LYS A 17 -1.66 -0.11 9.68
N ALA A 18 -1.45 1.17 9.42
CA ALA A 18 -0.72 2.08 10.30
C ALA A 18 -1.65 2.91 11.21
N GLY A 19 -1.07 3.47 12.27
CA GLY A 19 -1.78 4.27 13.27
C GLY A 19 -1.92 3.52 14.59
N ASN A 20 -2.81 3.99 15.48
CA ASN A 20 -3.08 3.36 16.77
C ASN A 20 -1.82 3.10 17.64
N GLY A 21 -0.81 3.96 17.55
CA GLY A 21 0.45 3.79 18.28
C GLY A 21 1.56 3.07 17.51
N GLU A 22 1.27 2.54 16.31
CA GLU A 22 2.25 1.87 15.45
C GLU A 22 2.63 2.74 14.25
N TYR A 23 3.92 3.09 14.15
CA TYR A 23 4.46 4.03 13.16
C TYR A 23 5.79 3.59 12.53
N CYS A 24 6.43 2.55 13.06
CA CYS A 24 7.72 2.06 12.59
C CYS A 24 7.53 0.66 12.00
N PHE A 25 7.77 0.51 10.71
CA PHE A 25 7.53 -0.74 9.97
C PHE A 25 8.79 -1.17 9.23
N ALA A 26 9.17 -2.44 9.36
CA ALA A 26 10.19 -3.06 8.51
C ALA A 26 9.58 -3.39 7.13
N ILE A 27 9.31 -2.37 6.30
CA ILE A 27 8.51 -2.51 5.05
C ILE A 27 9.08 -3.58 4.10
N LYS A 28 10.39 -3.80 4.13
CA LYS A 28 11.08 -4.86 3.35
C LYS A 28 10.64 -6.28 3.73
N GLU A 29 10.22 -6.49 4.96
CA GLU A 29 9.85 -7.80 5.52
C GLU A 29 8.35 -8.09 5.40
N LEU A 30 7.56 -7.10 4.97
CA LEU A 30 6.13 -7.27 4.78
C LEU A 30 5.85 -8.17 3.59
N GLU A 31 4.78 -8.96 3.70
CA GLU A 31 4.26 -9.73 2.58
C GLU A 31 3.91 -8.77 1.43
N GLY A 32 4.46 -9.05 0.25
CA GLY A 32 4.28 -8.20 -0.90
C GLY A 32 2.93 -8.44 -1.57
N ILE A 33 2.27 -7.35 -1.98
CA ILE A 33 1.05 -7.37 -2.80
C ILE A 33 1.33 -6.85 -4.19
N ASP A 34 0.47 -7.17 -5.15
CA ASP A 34 0.58 -6.67 -6.51
C ASP A 34 0.18 -5.19 -6.56
N ALA A 35 1.14 -4.33 -6.95
CA ALA A 35 0.95 -2.89 -7.06
C ALA A 35 0.46 -2.53 -8.48
N GLY A 36 -0.85 -2.38 -8.59
CA GLY A 36 -1.58 -2.11 -9.83
C GLY A 36 -2.02 -3.38 -10.57
N PRO A 37 -2.89 -4.22 -9.97
CA PRO A 37 -3.35 -5.46 -10.59
C PRO A 37 -3.94 -5.23 -11.98
N GLY A 38 -3.52 -6.06 -12.94
CA GLY A 38 -4.00 -5.99 -14.33
C GLY A 38 -3.34 -4.94 -15.22
N TYR A 39 -2.57 -4.00 -14.67
CA TYR A 39 -1.86 -2.99 -15.47
C TYR A 39 -0.38 -2.79 -15.11
N SER A 40 0.14 -3.43 -14.08
CA SER A 40 1.53 -3.33 -13.62
C SER A 40 2.03 -4.69 -13.14
N THR A 41 3.32 -4.97 -13.32
CA THR A 41 3.97 -6.18 -12.78
C THR A 41 4.70 -5.90 -11.47
N SER A 42 4.51 -4.72 -10.89
CA SER A 42 5.21 -4.30 -9.69
C SER A 42 4.63 -5.01 -8.46
N ARG A 43 5.46 -5.41 -7.51
CA ARG A 43 5.04 -6.08 -6.26
C ARG A 43 5.86 -5.58 -5.08
N GLY A 44 5.27 -5.49 -3.90
CA GLY A 44 5.99 -5.14 -2.68
C GLY A 44 5.09 -4.90 -1.47
N GLY A 45 5.71 -4.76 -0.31
CA GLY A 45 5.00 -4.50 0.95
C GLY A 45 4.42 -3.10 0.99
N VAL A 46 3.20 -2.97 1.52
CA VAL A 46 2.47 -1.69 1.59
C VAL A 46 1.96 -1.45 3.01
N VAL A 47 2.21 -0.25 3.52
CA VAL A 47 1.63 0.26 4.76
C VAL A 47 0.58 1.32 4.40
N GLU A 48 -0.62 1.17 4.94
CA GLU A 48 -1.75 2.08 4.71
C GLU A 48 -2.10 2.85 5.99
N GLY A 49 -1.96 4.18 5.94
CA GLY A 49 -2.48 5.09 6.93
C GLY A 49 -3.90 5.58 6.60
N GLU A 50 -4.42 6.54 7.37
CA GLU A 50 -5.77 7.09 7.11
C GLU A 50 -5.86 7.82 5.76
N ARG A 51 -4.77 8.46 5.34
CA ARG A 51 -4.72 9.34 4.15
C ARG A 51 -3.66 8.99 3.12
N MET A 52 -2.69 8.15 3.48
CA MET A 52 -1.50 7.90 2.67
C MET A 52 -1.16 6.41 2.66
N LEU A 53 -0.59 5.98 1.53
CA LEU A 53 0.00 4.67 1.34
C LEU A 53 1.51 4.85 1.18
N VAL A 54 2.30 3.98 1.81
CA VAL A 54 3.75 3.91 1.61
C VAL A 54 4.11 2.49 1.22
N GLY A 55 4.70 2.33 0.04
CA GLY A 55 5.07 1.02 -0.50
C GLY A 55 6.56 0.90 -0.76
N TYR A 56 7.15 -0.24 -0.42
CA TYR A 56 8.50 -0.63 -0.85
C TYR A 56 8.38 -1.61 -2.01
N ILE A 57 8.34 -1.05 -3.24
CA ILE A 57 7.89 -1.75 -4.44
C ILE A 57 9.06 -2.12 -5.34
N HIS A 58 9.09 -3.37 -5.78
CA HIS A 58 10.02 -3.89 -6.78
C HIS A 58 9.30 -4.14 -8.11
N LYS A 59 9.99 -3.82 -9.21
CA LYS A 59 9.50 -4.08 -10.56
C LYS A 59 10.53 -4.95 -11.30
N PRO A 60 10.13 -6.12 -11.84
CA PRO A 60 11.04 -6.96 -12.61
C PRO A 60 11.67 -6.22 -13.79
N LYS A 61 12.90 -6.60 -14.15
CA LYS A 61 13.61 -6.02 -15.30
C LYS A 61 12.87 -6.37 -16.60
N GLY A 62 12.69 -5.39 -17.47
CA GLY A 62 12.05 -5.57 -18.78
C GLY A 62 10.52 -5.59 -18.73
N THR A 63 9.91 -5.40 -17.56
CA THR A 63 8.47 -5.24 -17.41
C THR A 63 8.10 -3.80 -17.05
N GLY A 64 6.80 -3.50 -16.99
CA GLY A 64 6.34 -2.13 -16.88
C GLY A 64 4.93 -2.00 -16.30
N SER A 65 4.40 -0.80 -16.46
CA SER A 65 3.01 -0.49 -16.18
C SER A 65 2.39 0.12 -17.43
N ARG A 66 1.12 -0.20 -17.71
CA ARG A 66 0.35 0.45 -18.77
C ARG A 66 0.14 1.91 -18.40
N MET A 67 0.02 2.76 -19.41
CA MET A 67 -0.30 4.18 -19.22
C MET A 67 -1.66 4.32 -18.52
N HIS A 68 -1.72 5.12 -17.45
CA HIS A 68 -2.92 5.34 -16.64
C HIS A 68 -2.87 6.71 -15.94
N THR A 69 -3.97 7.09 -15.29
CA THR A 69 -4.10 8.30 -14.48
C THR A 69 -4.63 7.95 -13.09
N HIS A 70 -4.33 8.81 -12.11
CA HIS A 70 -4.90 8.73 -10.76
C HIS A 70 -5.72 9.98 -10.46
N PRO A 71 -6.85 9.86 -9.74
CA PRO A 71 -7.62 11.00 -9.25
C PRO A 71 -7.07 11.59 -7.93
N ASN A 72 -6.11 10.89 -7.32
CA ASN A 72 -5.58 11.13 -5.97
C ASN A 72 -4.76 12.43 -5.86
#